data_AF-A0A172E707-F1
#
_entry.id   AF-A0A172E707-F1
#
_cell.length_a   1.000
_cell.length_b   1.000
_cell.length_c   1.000
_cell.angle_alpha   90.00
_cell.angle_beta   90.00
_cell.angle_gamma   90.00
#
_symmetry.space_group_name_H-M   'P 1'
#
loop_
_entity.id
_entity.type
_entity.pdbx_description
1 polymer ?
#
loop_
_entity_poly.entity_id
_entity_poly.type
_entity_poly.pdbx_seq_one_letter_code
_entity_poly.pdbx_strand_id
1 'polypeptide(L)'
;MVIAALVLAPILSVLWIALNPSENIWPHLLATTLPRYFVTALEMMFAVGAVAAATGTGAAWLVVRYSFPGVRVLEWLLLLPLAIPRY
;
A
#
# COMPACT_ATOMS: atom_id res chain seq x y z
N MET A 1 -24.17 -9.69 4.84
CA MET A 1 -24.19 -10.30 3.49
C MET A 1 -24.50 -9.29 2.40
N VAL A 2 -25.60 -8.52 2.49
CA VAL A 2 -25.95 -7.48 1.49
C VAL A 2 -24.85 -6.43 1.27
N ILE A 3 -24.23 -5.93 2.35
CA ILE A 3 -23.12 -4.95 2.25
C ILE A 3 -21.90 -5.55 1.52
N ALA A 4 -21.55 -6.80 1.82
CA ALA A 4 -20.44 -7.47 1.15
C ALA A 4 -20.72 -7.65 -0.36
N ALA A 5 -21.96 -7.99 -0.73
CA ALA A 5 -22.36 -8.10 -2.13
C ALA A 5 -22.29 -6.74 -2.86
N LEU A 6 -22.70 -5.65 -2.23
CA LEU A 6 -22.59 -4.30 -2.79
C LEU A 6 -21.14 -3.86 -3.02
N VAL A 7 -20.23 -4.21 -2.09
CA VAL A 7 -18.79 -3.92 -2.23
C VAL A 7 -18.13 -4.78 -3.31
N LEU A 8 -18.59 -6.03 -3.48
CA LEU A 8 -18.05 -6.96 -4.47
C LEU A 8 -18.58 -6.71 -5.89
N ALA A 9 -19.79 -6.17 -6.04
CA ALA A 9 -20.42 -5.89 -7.34
C ALA A 9 -19.51 -5.17 -8.35
N PRO A 10 -18.81 -4.06 -8.02
CA PRO A 10 -17.92 -3.39 -8.97
C PRO A 10 -16.70 -4.25 -9.35
N ILE A 11 -16.17 -5.03 -8.41
CA ILE A 11 -15.01 -5.92 -8.65
C ILE A 11 -15.41 -7.03 -9.64
N LEU A 12 -16.58 -7.63 -9.43
CA LEU A 12 -17.13 -8.65 -10.34
C LEU A 12 -17.43 -8.08 -11.72
N SER A 13 -17.94 -6.85 -11.80
CA SER A 13 -18.17 -6.16 -13.07
C SER A 13 -16.87 -5.94 -13.87
N VAL A 14 -15.80 -5.48 -13.20
CA VAL A 14 -14.49 -5.32 -13.83
C VAL A 14 -13.92 -6.66 -14.32
N LEU A 15 -14.04 -7.72 -13.52
CA LEU A 15 -13.61 -9.07 -13.91
C LEU A 15 -14.37 -9.57 -15.14
N TRP A 16 -15.69 -9.34 -15.18
CA TRP A 16 -16.53 -9.72 -16.32
C TRP A 16 -16.09 -9.04 -17.61
N ILE A 17 -15.83 -7.72 -17.55
CA ILE A 17 -15.36 -6.92 -18.70
C ILE A 17 -13.96 -7.36 -19.13
N ALA A 18 -13.06 -7.62 -18.18
CA ALA A 18 -11.70 -8.06 -18.47
C ALA A 18 -11.65 -9.44 -19.18
N LEU A 19 -12.58 -10.34 -18.86
CA LEU A 19 -12.69 -11.68 -19.44
C LEU A 19 -13.48 -11.73 -20.76
N ASN A 20 -14.33 -10.72 -21.04
CA ASN A 20 -15.11 -10.62 -22.28
C ASN A 20 -14.78 -9.32 -23.06
N PRO A 21 -13.53 -9.14 -23.52
CA PRO A 21 -13.14 -7.93 -24.23
C PRO A 21 -13.78 -7.90 -25.63
N SER A 22 -14.39 -6.78 -26.00
CA SER A 22 -14.96 -6.55 -27.34
C SER A 22 -13.89 -6.45 -28.44
N GLU A 23 -12.69 -5.97 -28.07
CA GLU A 23 -11.46 -6.01 -28.88
C GLU A 23 -10.34 -6.60 -28.02
N ASN A 24 -9.53 -7.53 -28.56
CA ASN A 24 -8.51 -8.21 -27.77
C ASN A 24 -7.32 -7.29 -27.42
N ILE A 25 -7.45 -6.56 -26.31
CA ILE A 25 -6.45 -5.62 -25.77
C ILE A 25 -5.36 -6.29 -24.92
N TRP A 26 -5.53 -7.57 -24.54
CA TRP A 26 -4.60 -8.29 -23.67
C TRP A 26 -3.16 -8.31 -24.19
N PRO A 27 -2.88 -8.60 -25.48
CA PRO A 27 -1.52 -8.58 -25.99
C PRO A 27 -0.88 -7.20 -25.90
N HIS A 28 -1.65 -6.13 -26.12
CA HIS A 28 -1.15 -4.76 -26.03
C HIS A 28 -0.85 -4.38 -24.57
N LEU A 29 -1.78 -4.64 -23.65
CA LEU A 29 -1.60 -4.35 -22.23
C LEU A 29 -0.40 -5.11 -21.64
N LEU A 30 -0.24 -6.39 -22.00
CA LEU A 30 0.90 -7.22 -21.58
C LEU A 30 2.22 -6.79 -22.22
N ALA A 31 2.20 -6.20 -23.43
CA ALA A 31 3.42 -5.77 -24.10
C ALA A 31 3.97 -4.44 -23.58
N THR A 32 3.12 -3.56 -23.03
CA THR A 32 3.51 -2.18 -22.71
C THR A 32 3.28 -1.84 -21.25
N THR A 33 2.03 -1.87 -20.81
CA THR A 33 1.57 -1.09 -19.67
C THR A 33 1.46 -1.90 -18.39
N LEU A 34 0.92 -3.14 -18.47
CA LEU A 34 0.73 -4.01 -17.30
C LEU A 34 2.05 -4.36 -16.61
N PRO A 35 3.08 -4.89 -17.31
CA PRO A 35 4.32 -5.25 -16.65
C PRO A 35 5.04 -4.02 -16.10
N ARG A 36 5.04 -2.91 -16.85
CA ARG A 36 5.68 -1.67 -16.43
C ARG A 36 5.08 -1.16 -15.12
N TYR A 37 3.75 -0.99 -15.06
CA TYR A 37 3.11 -0.49 -13.84
C TYR A 37 3.22 -1.46 -12.67
N PHE A 38 3.11 -2.76 -12.94
CA PHE A 38 3.26 -3.77 -11.90
C PHE A 38 4.65 -3.73 -11.26
N VAL A 39 5.70 -3.69 -12.08
CA VAL A 39 7.09 -3.62 -11.61
C VAL A 39 7.35 -2.30 -10.87
N THR A 40 6.97 -1.16 -11.45
CA THR A 40 7.18 0.14 -10.79
C THR A 40 6.42 0.24 -9.47
N ALA A 41 5.20 -0.30 -9.38
CA ALA A 41 4.46 -0.33 -8.12
C ALA A 41 5.17 -1.21 -7.08
N LEU A 42 5.68 -2.38 -7.47
CA LEU A 42 6.45 -3.25 -6.59
C LEU A 42 7.76 -2.60 -6.12
N GLU A 43 8.50 -1.95 -7.02
CA GLU A 43 9.72 -1.22 -6.69
C GLU A 43 9.45 -0.12 -5.66
N MET A 44 8.40 0.70 -5.87
CA MET A 44 8.00 1.74 -4.93
C MET A 44 7.56 1.16 -3.59
N MET A 45 6.71 0.13 -3.60
CA MET A 45 6.25 -0.53 -2.39
C MET A 45 7.43 -1.11 -1.58
N PHE A 46 8.38 -1.76 -2.25
CA PHE A 46 9.53 -2.36 -1.59
C PHE A 46 10.50 -1.31 -1.04
N ALA A 47 10.84 -0.30 -1.85
CA ALA A 47 11.74 0.77 -1.43
C ALA A 47 11.17 1.55 -0.23
N VAL A 48 9.92 2.01 -0.33
CA VAL A 48 9.25 2.73 0.75
C VAL A 48 9.05 1.84 1.96
N GLY A 49 8.62 0.59 1.75
CA GLY A 49 8.43 -0.39 2.82
C GLY A 49 9.71 -0.70 3.57
N ALA A 50 10.84 -0.87 2.88
CA ALA A 50 12.13 -1.14 3.50
C ALA A 50 12.61 0.04 4.35
N VAL A 51 12.53 1.26 3.83
CA VAL A 51 12.90 2.48 4.57
C VAL A 51 11.98 2.69 5.77
N ALA A 52 10.67 2.50 5.61
CA ALA A 52 9.70 2.63 6.70
C ALA A 52 9.91 1.55 7.77
N ALA A 53 10.19 0.30 7.37
CA ALA A 53 10.46 -0.79 8.30
C ALA A 53 11.76 -0.56 9.08
N ALA A 54 12.84 -0.15 8.41
CA ALA A 54 14.12 0.13 9.04
C ALA A 54 14.03 1.29 10.04
N THR A 55 13.46 2.42 9.61
CA THR A 55 13.34 3.61 10.46
C THR A 55 12.31 3.42 11.58
N GLY A 56 11.14 2.86 11.27
CA GLY A 56 10.08 2.60 12.23
C GLY A 56 10.47 1.56 13.29
N THR A 57 11.04 0.43 12.88
CA THR A 57 11.50 -0.61 13.83
C THR A 57 12.69 -0.11 14.65
N GLY A 58 13.63 0.62 14.03
CA GLY A 58 14.76 1.22 14.73
C GLY A 58 14.32 2.21 15.80
N ALA A 59 13.41 3.13 15.47
CA ALA A 59 12.85 4.08 16.42
C ALA A 59 12.07 3.39 17.55
N ALA A 60 11.24 2.39 17.22
CA ALA A 60 10.50 1.60 18.20
C ALA A 60 11.44 0.87 19.16
N TRP A 61 12.51 0.25 18.64
CA TRP A 61 13.50 -0.45 19.47
C TRP A 61 14.22 0.50 20.43
N LEU A 62 14.61 1.70 19.98
CA LEU A 62 15.27 2.69 20.82
C LEU A 62 14.39 3.15 21.99
N VAL A 63 13.13 3.47 21.71
CA VAL A 63 12.17 3.95 22.72
C VAL A 63 11.83 2.86 23.74
N VAL A 64 11.72 1.60 23.30
CA VAL A 64 11.41 0.47 24.19
C VAL A 64 12.60 0.06 25.05
N ARG A 65 13.83 0.17 24.53
CA ARG A 65 15.04 -0.36 25.21
C ARG A 65 15.83 0.67 25.98
N TYR A 66 15.72 1.97 25.65
CA TYR A 66 16.51 3.03 26.26
C TYR A 66 15.65 4.15 26.82
N SER A 67 15.98 4.58 28.05
CA SER A 67 15.32 5.69 28.74
C SER A 67 16.15 6.98 28.60
N PHE A 68 16.13 7.61 27.43
CA PHE A 68 16.84 8.87 27.17
C PHE A 68 15.93 10.10 27.32
N PRO A 69 16.47 11.29 27.65
CA PRO A 69 15.68 12.51 27.74
C PRO A 69 15.05 12.84 26.37
N GLY A 70 13.72 12.80 26.28
CA GLY A 70 12.96 13.04 25.04
C GLY A 70 12.18 11.83 24.51
N VAL A 71 12.34 10.63 25.10
CA VAL A 71 11.66 9.40 24.69
C VAL A 71 10.14 9.55 24.56
N ARG A 72 9.50 10.25 25.51
CA ARG A 72 8.05 10.48 25.51
C ARG A 72 7.58 11.33 24.34
N VAL A 73 8.39 12.29 23.86
CA VAL A 73 8.05 13.09 22.68
C VAL A 73 8.09 12.21 21.43
N LEU A 74 9.08 11.32 21.33
CA LEU A 74 9.23 10.41 20.21
C LEU A 74 8.06 9.39 20.12
N GLU A 75 7.60 8.86 21.26
CA GLU A 75 6.41 8.01 21.34
C GLU A 75 5.17 8.65 20.71
N TRP A 76 4.90 9.93 21.03
CA TRP A 76 3.78 10.66 20.45
C TRP A 76 3.97 10.94 18.96
N LEU A 77 5.17 11.32 18.52
CA LEU A 77 5.47 11.60 17.12
C LEU A 77 5.33 10.37 16.23
N LEU A 78 5.66 9.18 16.74
CA LEU A 78 5.51 7.91 15.99
C LEU A 78 4.04 7.55 15.71
N LEU A 79 3.11 8.02 16.56
CA LEU A 79 1.67 7.78 16.39
C LEU A 79 0.99 8.85 15.52
N LEU A 80 1.54 10.07 15.49
CA LEU A 80 1.03 11.21 14.75
C LEU A 80 0.69 10.93 13.27
N PRO A 81 1.52 10.23 12.46
CA PRO A 81 1.18 9.96 11.06
C PRO A 81 -0.09 9.13 10.86
N LEU A 82 -0.52 8.34 11.86
CA LEU A 82 -1.76 7.56 11.77
C LEU A 82 -3.02 8.45 11.88
N ALA A 83 -2.89 9.63 12.49
CA ALA A 83 -3.99 10.56 12.71
C ALA A 83 -4.21 11.53 11.53
N ILE A 84 -3.24 11.64 10.62
CA ILE A 84 -3.33 12.54 9.47
C ILE A 84 -4.25 11.90 8.41
N PRO A 85 -5.36 12.54 8.03
CA PRO A 85 -6.22 12.03 6.97
C PRO A 85 -5.45 12.00 5.65
N ARG A 86 -5.63 10.93 4.86
CA ARG A 86 -5.05 10.84 3.51
C ARG A 86 -5.98 11.57 2.56
N TYR A 87 -5.63 12.81 2.23
CA TYR A 87 -6.29 13.67 1.25
C TYR A 87 -5.40 13.85 0.02
#